data_AF-A0A6I4NNH2-F1
#
_entry.id   AF-A0A6I4NNH2-F1
#
_cell.length_a   1.000
_cell.length_b   1.000
_cell.length_c   1.000
_cell.angle_alpha   90.00
_cell.angle_beta   90.00
_cell.angle_gamma   90.00
#
_symmetry.space_group_name_H-M   'P 1'
#
loop_
_entity.id
_entity.type
_entity.pdbx_description
1 polymer ?
#
loop_
_entity_poly.entity_id
_entity_poly.type
_entity_poly.pdbx_seq_one_letter_code
_entity_poly.pdbx_strand_id
1 'polypeptide(L)'
;MYTFSSKLKTFSFILMAVGILGIGFGFLNAPKNIEEVETLLAKEASEHGGGHGEAAPAHHEESAEATHHEEKPEAVHHEEAKDAHAEVAVTADSVVANKDSVVANAEVAHEVKAEEAHEVAVAETTVAKHEVKAEKHEEVSHEEHDPKAHAEHVLHQLQNKPWSALYVACIFFLLLSMGVLAFYAIQQVAQAGWSPVLFRVMQGITAYLPAGSIIFFIILVLCGLHFNHIFVWLGEGVTDPTHANYDAIIAGKSGYLNFPFWIVRAGVFLLGWNLYRHYSRKNCLAQDEANDDFFYKKNFKLSAGFLVFFIVSESIMSWDWIMSFDPHWFSTLFGWYVFASFFVSGITTIALVTIYLKSKGYLEYVNTSHIHDLAKFMFGISVFWTYLWFSQFMLIWYANIPEEVTYFVTRIQLYNLPFFGAVVMNFVFPLLILINTDFKRLNWVIVMAGIVILLGHYVDFFNMIMPGTVGDRWFIGVSEIASILFFLGLFIFVVFTALSKSPLLAKRNPLIEESKHFHY
;
A
#
# COMPACT_ATOMS: atom_id res chain seq x y z
N MET A 1 -34.79 0.81 13.81
CA MET A 1 -33.62 0.03 14.28
C MET A 1 -33.22 -0.96 13.19
N TYR A 2 -31.94 -1.32 13.07
CA TYR A 2 -31.51 -2.41 12.19
C TYR A 2 -31.77 -3.77 12.85
N THR A 3 -32.32 -4.72 12.09
CA THR A 3 -32.49 -6.12 12.53
C THR A 3 -31.48 -6.99 11.82
N PHE A 4 -30.55 -7.61 12.57
CA PHE A 4 -29.53 -8.47 11.98
C PHE A 4 -30.16 -9.73 11.36
N SER A 5 -30.02 -9.87 10.04
CA SER A 5 -30.58 -11.00 9.28
C SER A 5 -30.03 -12.34 9.79
N SER A 6 -30.93 -13.26 10.14
CA SER A 6 -30.58 -14.63 10.53
C SER A 6 -29.75 -15.33 9.46
N LYS A 7 -30.08 -15.15 8.17
CA LYS A 7 -29.31 -15.70 7.04
C LYS A 7 -27.88 -15.15 7.01
N LEU A 8 -27.70 -13.84 7.19
CA LEU A 8 -26.37 -13.22 7.18
C LEU A 8 -25.54 -13.64 8.42
N LYS A 9 -26.18 -13.80 9.58
CA LYS A 9 -25.54 -14.34 10.79
C LYS A 9 -25.05 -15.77 10.56
N THR A 10 -25.90 -16.67 10.04
CA THR A 10 -25.49 -18.05 9.72
C THR A 10 -24.39 -18.08 8.67
N PHE A 11 -24.46 -17.26 7.62
CA PHE A 11 -23.40 -17.12 6.63
C PHE A 11 -22.07 -16.69 7.24
N SER A 12 -22.06 -15.70 8.16
CA SER A 12 -20.85 -15.28 8.85
C SER A 12 -20.22 -16.38 9.72
N PHE A 13 -21.04 -17.25 10.34
CA PHE A 13 -20.53 -18.43 11.06
C PHE A 13 -19.99 -19.52 10.13
N ILE A 14 -20.60 -19.74 8.96
CA ILE A 14 -20.06 -20.68 7.95
C ILE A 14 -18.69 -20.20 7.46
N LEU A 15 -18.54 -18.91 7.16
CA LEU A 15 -17.27 -18.30 6.78
C LEU A 15 -16.19 -18.48 7.86
N MET A 16 -16.51 -18.18 9.13
CA MET A 16 -15.57 -18.40 10.25
C MET A 16 -15.23 -19.89 10.46
N ALA A 17 -16.19 -20.81 10.31
CA ALA A 17 -15.96 -22.24 10.50
C ALA A 17 -15.10 -22.85 9.38
N VAL A 18 -15.39 -22.53 8.11
CA VAL A 18 -14.58 -22.98 6.97
C VAL A 18 -13.17 -22.35 7.05
N GLY A 19 -13.10 -21.06 7.40
CA GLY A 19 -11.83 -20.35 7.56
C GLY A 19 -10.94 -20.94 8.66
N ILE A 20 -11.46 -21.16 9.88
CA ILE A 20 -10.63 -21.70 10.96
C ILE A 20 -10.17 -23.15 10.71
N LEU A 21 -10.99 -23.96 10.04
CA LEU A 21 -10.60 -25.31 9.61
C LEU A 21 -9.51 -25.28 8.53
N GLY A 22 -9.61 -24.38 7.55
CA GLY A 22 -8.60 -24.22 6.49
C GLY A 22 -7.28 -23.62 7.01
N ILE A 23 -7.32 -22.71 7.98
CA ILE A 23 -6.12 -22.22 8.70
C ILE A 23 -5.45 -23.38 9.43
N GLY A 24 -6.21 -24.18 10.19
CA GLY A 24 -5.69 -25.36 10.89
C GLY A 24 -5.08 -26.39 9.93
N PHE A 25 -5.73 -26.63 8.78
CA PHE A 25 -5.17 -27.46 7.71
C PHE A 25 -3.85 -26.88 7.16
N GLY A 26 -3.76 -25.57 6.98
CA GLY A 26 -2.54 -24.89 6.56
C GLY A 26 -1.35 -25.15 7.49
N PHE A 27 -1.55 -25.06 8.81
CA PHE A 27 -0.52 -25.38 9.80
C PHE A 27 -0.19 -26.88 9.90
N LEU A 28 -1.14 -27.78 9.65
CA LEU A 28 -0.92 -29.23 9.71
C LEU A 28 -0.10 -29.78 8.52
N ASN A 29 -0.10 -29.08 7.38
CA ASN A 29 0.63 -29.47 6.16
C ASN A 29 1.92 -28.65 5.93
N ALA A 30 2.29 -27.75 6.84
CA ALA A 30 3.61 -27.11 6.79
C ALA A 30 4.71 -28.14 7.15
N PRO A 31 5.85 -28.17 6.42
CA PRO A 31 6.93 -29.11 6.67
C PRO A 31 7.61 -28.82 8.01
N LYS A 32 8.02 -29.88 8.72
CA LYS A 32 8.50 -29.82 10.10
C LYS A 32 10.02 -29.97 10.23
N ASN A 33 10.68 -30.47 9.19
CA ASN A 33 12.09 -30.83 9.18
C ASN A 33 12.63 -30.78 7.74
N ILE A 34 13.96 -30.91 7.62
CA ILE A 34 14.68 -30.86 6.34
C ILE A 34 14.32 -32.07 5.46
N GLU A 35 14.15 -33.27 6.02
CA GLU A 35 13.83 -34.51 5.26
C GLU A 35 12.49 -34.41 4.49
N GLU A 36 11.47 -33.78 5.10
CA GLU A 36 10.19 -33.48 4.45
C GLU A 36 10.36 -32.49 3.28
N VAL A 37 11.32 -31.56 3.36
CA VAL A 37 11.61 -30.57 2.30
C VAL A 37 12.47 -31.17 1.19
N GLU A 38 13.52 -31.95 1.51
CA GLU A 38 14.31 -32.70 0.53
C GLU A 38 13.41 -33.64 -0.29
N THR A 39 12.47 -34.33 0.37
CA THR A 39 11.46 -35.19 -0.29
C THR A 39 10.55 -34.40 -1.23
N LEU A 40 10.16 -33.17 -0.85
CA LEU A 40 9.32 -32.29 -1.65
C LEU A 40 10.08 -31.74 -2.87
N LEU A 41 11.32 -31.27 -2.68
CA LEU A 41 12.19 -30.77 -3.75
C LEU A 41 12.54 -31.88 -4.76
N ALA A 42 12.84 -33.09 -4.28
CA ALA A 42 13.07 -34.25 -5.14
C ALA A 42 11.81 -34.62 -5.96
N LYS A 43 10.61 -34.45 -5.38
CA LYS A 43 9.35 -34.65 -6.09
C LYS A 43 9.12 -33.56 -7.15
N GLU A 44 9.30 -32.29 -6.82
CA GLU A 44 9.21 -31.17 -7.78
C GLU A 44 10.17 -31.39 -8.97
N ALA A 45 11.42 -31.77 -8.70
CA ALA A 45 12.40 -32.11 -9.73
C ALA A 45 11.95 -33.30 -10.60
N SER A 46 11.28 -34.31 -10.02
CA SER A 46 10.76 -35.46 -10.79
C SER A 46 9.52 -35.12 -11.65
N GLU A 47 8.69 -34.17 -11.22
CA GLU A 47 7.49 -33.75 -11.96
C GLU A 47 7.80 -32.71 -13.05
N HIS A 48 8.91 -31.97 -12.93
CA HIS A 48 9.37 -30.99 -13.93
C HIS A 48 10.55 -31.46 -14.81
N GLY A 49 11.27 -32.53 -14.43
CA GLY A 49 12.50 -33.03 -15.09
C GLY A 49 12.35 -33.66 -16.48
N GLY A 50 11.29 -33.36 -17.24
CA GLY A 50 11.02 -33.93 -18.55
C GLY A 50 11.52 -33.12 -19.77
N GLY A 51 12.35 -32.09 -19.55
CA GLY A 51 12.49 -30.99 -20.52
C GLY A 51 13.90 -30.42 -20.78
N HIS A 52 14.97 -31.16 -20.51
CA HIS A 52 16.32 -30.76 -20.96
C HIS A 52 16.62 -31.32 -22.35
N GLY A 53 16.43 -30.49 -23.39
CA GLY A 53 16.97 -30.76 -24.72
C GLY A 53 18.48 -30.52 -24.74
N GLU A 54 19.24 -31.47 -25.25
CA GLU A 54 20.70 -31.36 -25.37
C GLU A 54 21.08 -30.19 -26.29
N ALA A 55 21.83 -29.22 -25.76
CA ALA A 55 22.49 -28.21 -26.58
C ALA A 55 23.69 -28.88 -27.28
N ALA A 56 23.54 -29.15 -28.58
CA ALA A 56 24.59 -29.77 -29.39
C ALA A 56 25.89 -28.92 -29.38
N PRO A 57 27.08 -29.55 -29.37
CA PRO A 57 28.34 -28.82 -29.28
C PRO A 57 28.58 -27.96 -30.53
N ALA A 58 28.91 -26.69 -30.33
CA ALA A 58 29.30 -25.79 -31.41
C ALA A 58 30.69 -26.18 -31.93
N HIS A 59 30.77 -26.55 -33.21
CA HIS A 59 32.05 -26.76 -33.88
C HIS A 59 32.69 -25.42 -34.24
N HIS A 60 33.97 -25.25 -33.88
CA HIS A 60 34.83 -24.25 -34.49
C HIS A 60 35.14 -24.65 -35.94
N GLU A 61 35.11 -23.68 -36.85
CA GLU A 61 35.95 -23.71 -38.05
C GLU A 61 36.34 -22.26 -38.41
N GLU A 62 37.61 -22.05 -38.74
CA GLU A 62 38.21 -20.74 -39.00
C GLU A 62 39.05 -20.83 -40.28
N SER A 63 38.72 -20.03 -41.29
CA SER A 63 39.59 -19.72 -42.42
C SER A 63 39.09 -18.46 -43.14
N ALA A 64 39.98 -17.80 -43.87
CA ALA A 64 39.71 -16.54 -44.57
C ALA A 64 40.31 -16.57 -45.98
N GLU A 65 39.80 -15.75 -46.91
CA GLU A 65 40.58 -14.78 -47.71
C GLU A 65 39.73 -14.00 -48.75
N ALA A 66 40.10 -12.72 -48.95
CA ALA A 66 40.30 -11.93 -50.19
C ALA A 66 39.48 -12.16 -51.50
N THR A 67 39.20 -11.17 -52.36
CA THR A 67 39.21 -9.66 -52.35
C THR A 67 38.54 -9.08 -53.65
N HIS A 68 38.31 -7.75 -53.69
CA HIS A 68 38.06 -6.88 -54.88
C HIS A 68 36.69 -7.02 -55.59
N HIS A 69 36.03 -5.94 -56.09
CA HIS A 69 36.54 -4.80 -56.86
C HIS A 69 35.89 -3.42 -56.54
N GLU A 70 36.44 -2.38 -57.18
CA GLU A 70 36.04 -0.95 -57.23
C GLU A 70 34.77 -0.73 -58.13
N GLU A 71 34.13 0.45 -58.33
CA GLU A 71 34.65 1.82 -58.44
C GLU A 71 33.64 2.94 -58.03
N LYS A 72 33.64 4.12 -58.69
CA LYS A 72 33.32 5.45 -58.09
C LYS A 72 32.01 6.15 -58.56
N PRO A 73 31.58 7.24 -57.87
CA PRO A 73 30.27 7.89 -58.07
C PRO A 73 30.28 9.18 -58.89
N GLU A 74 29.09 9.72 -59.20
CA GLU A 74 28.85 11.10 -59.65
C GLU A 74 27.87 11.87 -58.73
N ALA A 75 27.86 13.20 -58.87
CA ALA A 75 27.05 14.16 -58.11
C ALA A 75 26.01 14.83 -59.08
N VAL A 76 25.35 15.99 -58.88
CA VAL A 76 25.45 17.15 -57.97
C VAL A 76 24.05 17.82 -57.89
N HIS A 77 23.69 18.50 -56.79
CA HIS A 77 23.29 19.93 -56.77
C HIS A 77 22.58 20.37 -55.47
N HIS A 78 23.06 21.50 -54.92
CA HIS A 78 22.39 22.34 -53.92
C HIS A 78 21.65 23.49 -54.63
N GLU A 79 20.71 24.15 -53.93
CA GLU A 79 20.81 25.61 -53.74
C GLU A 79 20.09 26.07 -52.45
N GLU A 80 20.57 27.17 -51.84
CA GLU A 80 19.99 27.82 -50.65
C GLU A 80 19.75 29.30 -50.91
N ALA A 81 18.60 29.84 -50.50
CA ALA A 81 18.36 31.26 -50.18
C ALA A 81 16.89 31.46 -49.72
N LYS A 82 16.49 32.56 -49.05
CA LYS A 82 17.02 33.27 -47.86
C LYS A 82 16.03 34.42 -47.54
N ASP A 83 15.98 34.82 -46.26
CA ASP A 83 15.61 36.15 -45.73
C ASP A 83 14.38 36.93 -46.30
N ALA A 84 13.38 37.23 -45.44
CA ALA A 84 12.99 38.62 -45.11
C ALA A 84 11.78 38.72 -44.13
N HIS A 85 11.71 39.82 -43.37
CA HIS A 85 10.63 40.17 -42.43
C HIS A 85 9.55 41.08 -43.06
N ALA A 86 8.35 41.08 -42.48
CA ALA A 86 7.49 42.27 -42.39
C ALA A 86 6.48 42.17 -41.23
N GLU A 87 6.30 43.25 -40.46
CA GLU A 87 5.19 43.45 -39.52
C GLU A 87 4.07 44.29 -40.17
N VAL A 88 2.80 44.08 -39.77
CA VAL A 88 1.79 45.14 -39.58
C VAL A 88 0.86 44.69 -38.43
N ALA A 89 0.31 45.62 -37.65
CA ALA A 89 -0.44 45.32 -36.42
C ALA A 89 -1.72 46.17 -36.25
N VAL A 90 -2.45 45.92 -35.14
CA VAL A 90 -3.44 46.80 -34.48
C VAL A 90 -4.84 46.96 -35.10
N THR A 91 -5.86 46.56 -34.33
CA THR A 91 -6.92 47.48 -33.85
C THR A 91 -7.60 46.91 -32.59
N ALA A 92 -8.12 47.76 -31.70
CA ALA A 92 -8.69 47.38 -30.41
C ALA A 92 -9.63 48.46 -29.84
N ASP A 93 -10.60 48.04 -29.02
CA ASP A 93 -11.33 48.82 -28.01
C ASP A 93 -11.68 47.83 -26.87
N SER A 94 -11.57 48.11 -25.55
CA SER A 94 -11.90 49.27 -24.71
C SER A 94 -13.41 49.42 -24.38
N VAL A 95 -13.84 49.88 -23.19
CA VAL A 95 -13.08 50.22 -21.95
C VAL A 95 -13.22 49.06 -20.93
N VAL A 96 -13.43 49.10 -19.60
CA VAL A 96 -13.66 50.11 -18.53
C VAL A 96 -12.89 49.65 -17.27
N ALA A 97 -12.68 50.50 -16.26
CA ALA A 97 -11.93 50.18 -15.03
C ALA A 97 -12.69 50.55 -13.73
N ASN A 98 -12.19 50.11 -12.58
CA ASN A 98 -12.36 50.82 -11.30
C ASN A 98 -11.13 50.61 -10.38
N LYS A 99 -10.83 51.54 -9.46
CA LYS A 99 -9.57 51.57 -8.69
C LYS A 99 -9.67 52.41 -7.40
N ASP A 100 -9.34 51.83 -6.24
CA ASP A 100 -9.21 52.49 -4.93
C ASP A 100 -8.52 51.53 -3.91
N SER A 101 -7.80 51.94 -2.84
CA SER A 101 -6.83 53.05 -2.66
C SER A 101 -6.07 52.99 -1.30
N VAL A 102 -4.71 52.88 -1.33
CA VAL A 102 -3.73 53.17 -0.22
C VAL A 102 -3.86 52.24 1.03
N VAL A 103 -2.93 51.97 1.98
CA VAL A 103 -1.71 52.56 2.60
C VAL A 103 -0.73 51.38 2.92
N ALA A 104 0.49 51.24 2.38
CA ALA A 104 1.78 51.92 2.63
C ALA A 104 2.54 51.57 3.95
N ASN A 105 3.81 51.13 3.83
CA ASN A 105 4.93 51.49 4.72
C ASN A 105 6.31 51.08 4.13
N ALA A 106 7.39 51.74 4.60
CA ALA A 106 8.79 51.66 4.12
C ALA A 106 9.45 50.26 4.31
N GLU A 107 10.42 49.78 3.52
CA GLU A 107 11.55 50.38 2.77
C GLU A 107 12.84 50.60 3.60
N VAL A 108 13.87 49.78 3.32
CA VAL A 108 15.32 50.04 3.49
C VAL A 108 16.05 49.25 2.40
N ALA A 109 17.04 49.84 1.72
CA ALA A 109 17.87 49.18 0.72
C ALA A 109 19.32 49.72 0.71
N HIS A 110 20.27 48.86 0.33
CA HIS A 110 21.64 49.11 -0.16
C HIS A 110 22.26 47.72 -0.43
N GLU A 111 23.15 47.48 -1.39
CA GLU A 111 23.45 48.09 -2.69
C GLU A 111 24.41 47.11 -3.42
N VAL A 112 24.61 47.23 -4.73
CA VAL A 112 25.55 46.37 -5.49
C VAL A 112 26.55 47.23 -6.26
N LYS A 113 27.82 46.82 -6.27
CA LYS A 113 28.84 47.23 -7.25
C LYS A 113 29.70 46.04 -7.66
N ALA A 114 30.29 46.12 -8.85
CA ALA A 114 31.10 45.08 -9.47
C ALA A 114 32.54 45.60 -9.68
N GLU A 115 33.17 45.25 -10.81
CA GLU A 115 34.53 45.66 -11.22
C GLU A 115 35.66 44.98 -10.40
N GLU A 116 36.65 44.25 -10.95
CA GLU A 116 36.93 43.84 -12.35
C GLU A 116 37.61 42.44 -12.41
N ALA A 117 38.60 42.16 -13.29
CA ALA A 117 39.20 40.82 -13.51
C ALA A 117 40.74 40.84 -13.65
N HIS A 118 41.42 39.67 -13.57
CA HIS A 118 42.80 39.51 -14.08
C HIS A 118 43.16 38.06 -14.49
N GLU A 119 43.62 37.95 -15.74
CA GLU A 119 44.58 37.03 -16.41
C GLU A 119 44.82 35.55 -16.04
N VAL A 120 45.28 34.82 -17.06
CA VAL A 120 45.69 33.40 -17.07
C VAL A 120 47.19 33.30 -17.40
N ALA A 121 47.90 32.32 -16.83
CA ALA A 121 49.26 31.95 -17.22
C ALA A 121 49.38 30.42 -17.38
N VAL A 122 50.25 29.95 -18.30
CA VAL A 122 50.35 28.54 -18.71
C VAL A 122 51.82 28.09 -18.88
N ALA A 123 52.18 27.00 -18.20
CA ALA A 123 53.30 26.07 -18.48
C ALA A 123 53.32 24.97 -17.38
N GLU A 124 53.78 23.73 -17.55
CA GLU A 124 53.96 22.87 -18.72
C GLU A 124 54.04 21.40 -18.24
N THR A 125 53.56 20.46 -19.06
CA THR A 125 53.95 19.04 -19.19
C THR A 125 54.60 18.28 -18.00
N THR A 126 53.91 17.25 -17.50
CA THR A 126 54.55 15.94 -17.18
C THR A 126 53.55 14.79 -17.25
N VAL A 127 53.68 13.89 -18.24
CA VAL A 127 52.84 12.68 -18.34
C VAL A 127 53.54 11.52 -17.63
N ALA A 128 53.16 11.27 -16.38
CA ALA A 128 53.57 10.07 -15.67
C ALA A 128 52.78 8.87 -16.18
N LYS A 129 53.47 7.91 -16.82
CA LYS A 129 52.88 6.58 -17.04
C LYS A 129 52.65 5.92 -15.69
N HIS A 130 51.47 5.35 -15.48
CA HIS A 130 51.28 4.28 -14.50
C HIS A 130 50.85 3.03 -15.23
N GLU A 131 51.54 1.93 -14.94
CA GLU A 131 51.34 0.65 -15.61
C GLU A 131 50.09 0.00 -15.05
N VAL A 132 49.17 -0.39 -15.94
CA VAL A 132 48.04 -1.26 -15.56
C VAL A 132 48.62 -2.62 -15.23
N LYS A 133 48.78 -2.91 -13.94
CA LYS A 133 48.95 -4.29 -13.48
C LYS A 133 47.66 -5.03 -13.81
N ALA A 134 47.75 -5.98 -14.73
CA ALA A 134 46.73 -6.99 -14.90
C ALA A 134 46.73 -7.89 -13.66
N GLU A 135 45.87 -7.56 -12.69
CA GLU A 135 45.44 -8.55 -11.72
C GLU A 135 44.70 -9.65 -12.48
N LYS A 136 44.97 -10.91 -12.11
CA LYS A 136 44.33 -12.03 -12.77
C LYS A 136 42.84 -11.98 -12.46
N HIS A 137 42.01 -12.22 -13.48
CA HIS A 137 40.72 -12.83 -13.21
C HIS A 137 41.00 -14.19 -12.57
N GLU A 138 40.83 -14.29 -11.26
CA GLU A 138 40.45 -15.57 -10.67
C GLU A 138 39.06 -15.89 -11.23
N GLU A 139 38.92 -17.08 -11.80
CA GLU A 139 37.60 -17.59 -12.15
C GLU A 139 36.81 -17.68 -10.84
N VAL A 140 35.71 -16.94 -10.74
CA VAL A 140 34.75 -17.12 -9.64
C VAL A 140 34.15 -18.51 -9.85
N SER A 141 34.77 -19.50 -9.22
CA SER A 141 34.22 -20.85 -9.12
C SER A 141 32.80 -20.72 -8.59
N HIS A 142 31.83 -21.30 -9.30
CA HIS A 142 30.51 -21.50 -8.74
C HIS A 142 30.69 -22.25 -7.41
N GLU A 143 30.43 -21.57 -6.29
CA GLU A 143 30.43 -22.23 -4.99
C GLU A 143 29.40 -23.36 -5.04
N GLU A 144 29.81 -24.56 -4.63
CA GLU A 144 28.90 -25.69 -4.53
C GLU A 144 27.87 -25.36 -3.44
N HIS A 145 26.70 -24.85 -3.84
CA HIS A 145 25.60 -24.54 -2.92
C HIS A 145 25.34 -25.75 -2.02
N ASP A 146 25.63 -25.62 -0.71
CA ASP A 146 25.36 -26.68 0.26
C ASP A 146 23.86 -27.04 0.18
N PRO A 147 23.51 -28.28 -0.23
CA PRO A 147 22.12 -28.69 -0.35
C PRO A 147 21.33 -28.52 0.95
N LYS A 148 22.01 -28.60 2.11
CA LYS A 148 21.40 -28.41 3.42
C LYS A 148 21.04 -26.96 3.68
N ALA A 149 21.96 -26.03 3.43
CA ALA A 149 21.69 -24.60 3.56
C ALA A 149 20.53 -24.16 2.64
N HIS A 150 20.45 -24.73 1.44
CA HIS A 150 19.30 -24.52 0.54
C HIS A 150 18.00 -25.09 1.14
N ALA A 151 18.01 -26.34 1.62
CA ALA A 151 16.83 -26.99 2.19
C ALA A 151 16.35 -26.32 3.50
N GLU A 152 17.26 -25.80 4.34
CA GLU A 152 16.96 -24.99 5.53
C GLU A 152 16.30 -23.66 5.15
N HIS A 153 16.78 -22.96 4.13
CA HIS A 153 16.15 -21.75 3.63
C HIS A 153 14.71 -22.02 3.13
N VAL A 154 14.52 -23.08 2.34
CA VAL A 154 13.19 -23.47 1.83
C VAL A 154 12.27 -23.95 2.97
N LEU A 155 12.80 -24.61 4.00
CA LEU A 155 12.04 -24.98 5.20
C LEU A 155 11.45 -23.75 5.91
N HIS A 156 12.26 -22.72 6.13
CA HIS A 156 11.79 -21.47 6.74
C HIS A 156 10.71 -20.77 5.90
N GLN A 157 10.89 -20.67 4.57
CA GLN A 157 9.88 -20.12 3.66
C GLN A 157 8.54 -20.87 3.74
N LEU A 158 8.58 -22.21 3.72
CA LEU A 158 7.38 -23.05 3.74
C LEU A 158 6.68 -23.03 5.11
N GLN A 159 7.43 -22.95 6.22
CA GLN A 159 6.88 -22.78 7.57
C GLN A 159 6.28 -21.38 7.81
N ASN A 160 6.86 -20.33 7.22
CA ASN A 160 6.33 -18.97 7.29
C ASN A 160 5.01 -18.79 6.52
N LYS A 161 4.69 -19.67 5.57
CA LYS A 161 3.50 -19.54 4.71
C LYS A 161 2.15 -19.43 5.45
N PRO A 162 1.73 -20.40 6.29
CA PRO A 162 0.45 -20.28 7.02
C PRO A 162 0.41 -19.10 8.00
N TRP A 163 1.57 -18.71 8.56
CA TRP A 163 1.70 -17.52 9.40
C TRP A 163 1.50 -16.22 8.61
N SER A 164 2.14 -16.09 7.46
CA SER A 164 2.06 -14.92 6.57
C SER A 164 0.65 -14.75 6.01
N ALA A 165 0.00 -15.85 5.62
CA ALA A 165 -1.40 -15.90 5.20
C ALA A 165 -2.37 -15.37 6.28
N LEU A 166 -2.13 -15.70 7.55
CA LEU A 166 -2.89 -15.18 8.68
C LEU A 166 -2.59 -13.69 8.91
N TYR A 167 -1.32 -13.29 8.84
CA TYR A 167 -0.87 -11.91 9.06
C TYR A 167 -1.50 -10.95 8.03
N VAL A 168 -1.36 -11.24 6.73
CA VAL A 168 -1.85 -10.37 5.65
C VAL A 168 -3.36 -10.16 5.72
N ALA A 169 -4.13 -11.21 6.02
CA ALA A 169 -5.57 -11.09 6.19
C ALA A 169 -5.93 -10.31 7.46
N CYS A 170 -5.19 -10.49 8.56
CA CYS A 170 -5.44 -9.76 9.81
C CYS A 170 -5.17 -8.26 9.67
N ILE A 171 -4.02 -7.87 9.11
CA ILE A 171 -3.65 -6.46 8.91
C ILE A 171 -4.55 -5.77 7.88
N PHE A 172 -4.96 -6.48 6.81
CA PHE A 172 -5.90 -5.95 5.82
C PHE A 172 -7.24 -5.54 6.46
N PHE A 173 -7.89 -6.43 7.22
CA PHE A 173 -9.18 -6.10 7.88
C PHE A 173 -9.03 -5.09 9.05
N LEU A 174 -7.85 -5.05 9.70
CA LEU A 174 -7.51 -4.03 10.69
C LEU A 174 -7.44 -2.64 10.06
N LEU A 175 -6.61 -2.48 9.03
CA LEU A 175 -6.37 -1.19 8.37
C LEU A 175 -7.57 -0.75 7.53
N LEU A 176 -8.33 -1.67 6.94
CA LEU A 176 -9.66 -1.40 6.36
C LEU A 176 -10.57 -0.65 7.34
N SER A 177 -10.54 -1.05 8.62
CA SER A 177 -11.32 -0.39 9.68
C SER A 177 -10.73 0.97 10.08
N MET A 178 -9.40 1.14 9.97
CA MET A 178 -8.73 2.43 10.17
C MET A 178 -9.04 3.42 9.04
N GLY A 179 -9.11 2.98 7.78
CA GLY A 179 -9.49 3.84 6.65
C GLY A 179 -10.88 4.47 6.84
N VAL A 180 -11.84 3.67 7.31
CA VAL A 180 -13.18 4.18 7.67
C VAL A 180 -13.14 5.13 8.88
N LEU A 181 -12.28 4.87 9.88
CA LEU A 181 -12.15 5.72 11.06
C LEU A 181 -11.49 7.06 10.75
N ALA A 182 -10.48 7.07 9.88
CA ALA A 182 -9.84 8.27 9.34
C ALA A 182 -10.84 9.09 8.50
N PHE A 183 -11.56 8.46 7.57
CA PHE A 183 -12.59 9.15 6.77
C PHE A 183 -13.68 9.73 7.67
N TYR A 184 -14.15 8.99 8.67
CA TYR A 184 -15.11 9.46 9.67
C TYR A 184 -14.61 10.69 10.45
N ALA A 185 -13.34 10.72 10.86
CA ALA A 185 -12.76 11.88 11.52
C ALA A 185 -12.65 13.09 10.58
N ILE A 186 -12.22 12.88 9.32
CA ILE A 186 -12.15 13.92 8.29
C ILE A 186 -13.52 14.55 8.06
N GLN A 187 -14.57 13.75 7.85
CA GLN A 187 -15.93 14.24 7.60
C GLN A 187 -16.51 15.08 8.76
N GLN A 188 -16.08 14.82 10.01
CA GLN A 188 -16.46 15.63 11.18
C GLN A 188 -15.68 16.93 11.29
N VAL A 189 -14.37 16.94 11.00
CA VAL A 189 -13.53 18.15 11.06
C VAL A 189 -13.81 19.07 9.86
N ALA A 190 -14.10 18.51 8.69
CA ALA A 190 -14.49 19.25 7.49
C ALA A 190 -15.95 19.75 7.50
N GLN A 191 -16.74 19.43 8.54
CA GLN A 191 -18.14 19.84 8.69
C GLN A 191 -18.99 19.52 7.44
N ALA A 192 -18.87 18.29 6.93
CA ALA A 192 -19.44 17.91 5.64
C ALA A 192 -20.96 17.67 5.70
N GLY A 193 -21.74 18.53 5.05
CA GLY A 193 -23.21 18.55 5.05
C GLY A 193 -23.96 17.39 4.37
N TRP A 194 -23.27 16.34 3.91
CA TRP A 194 -23.87 15.13 3.31
C TRP A 194 -23.60 13.85 4.12
N SER A 195 -22.52 13.81 4.90
CA SER A 195 -22.10 12.64 5.67
C SER A 195 -22.94 12.27 6.92
N PRO A 196 -23.71 13.15 7.58
CA PRO A 196 -24.43 12.81 8.81
C PRO A 196 -25.38 11.60 8.72
N VAL A 197 -26.05 11.38 7.59
CA VAL A 197 -26.91 10.19 7.39
C VAL A 197 -26.13 8.87 7.29
N LEU A 198 -24.81 8.92 7.07
CA LEU A 198 -23.93 7.76 6.94
C LEU A 198 -23.10 7.47 8.21
N PHE A 199 -22.99 8.42 9.15
CA PHE A 199 -22.13 8.27 10.34
C PHE A 199 -22.44 7.04 11.19
N ARG A 200 -23.70 6.60 11.31
CA ARG A 200 -24.04 5.38 12.05
C ARG A 200 -23.60 4.10 11.32
N VAL A 201 -23.58 4.11 9.98
CA VAL A 201 -23.01 3.02 9.17
C VAL A 201 -21.49 2.93 9.42
N MET A 202 -20.80 4.06 9.38
CA MET A 202 -19.35 4.17 9.61
C MET A 202 -18.95 3.77 11.05
N GLN A 203 -19.76 4.14 12.05
CA GLN A 203 -19.60 3.68 13.45
C GLN A 203 -19.89 2.19 13.66
N GLY A 204 -20.68 1.59 12.76
CA GLY A 204 -20.92 0.14 12.67
C GLY A 204 -19.74 -0.60 12.07
N ILE A 205 -19.19 -0.12 10.94
CA ILE A 205 -18.02 -0.71 10.29
C ILE A 205 -16.79 -0.67 11.21
N THR A 206 -16.50 0.49 11.81
CA THR A 206 -15.42 0.67 12.80
C THR A 206 -15.63 -0.09 14.12
N ALA A 207 -16.67 -0.94 14.23
CA ALA A 207 -16.81 -1.88 15.34
C ALA A 207 -15.91 -3.11 15.24
N TYR A 208 -15.36 -3.42 14.05
CA TYR A 208 -14.37 -4.49 13.92
C TYR A 208 -13.03 -4.14 14.60
N LEU A 209 -12.58 -2.88 14.50
CA LEU A 209 -11.26 -2.42 14.95
C LEU A 209 -10.84 -2.96 16.34
N PRO A 210 -11.65 -2.87 17.43
CA PRO A 210 -11.25 -3.41 18.73
C PRO A 210 -11.01 -4.92 18.74
N ALA A 211 -11.79 -5.70 17.99
CA ALA A 211 -11.63 -7.15 17.91
C ALA A 211 -10.42 -7.52 17.03
N GLY A 212 -10.30 -6.89 15.86
CA GLY A 212 -9.16 -7.07 14.96
C GLY A 212 -7.82 -6.71 15.62
N SER A 213 -7.78 -5.59 16.37
CA SER A 213 -6.57 -5.15 17.06
C SER A 213 -6.08 -6.13 18.14
N ILE A 214 -6.98 -6.87 18.79
CA ILE A 214 -6.60 -7.88 19.79
C ILE A 214 -5.97 -9.08 19.10
N ILE A 215 -6.58 -9.60 18.03
CA ILE A 215 -6.04 -10.73 17.27
C ILE A 215 -4.68 -10.37 16.65
N PHE A 216 -4.58 -9.18 16.06
CA PHE A 216 -3.34 -8.69 15.45
C PHE A 216 -2.22 -8.52 16.49
N PHE A 217 -2.49 -7.90 17.65
CA PHE A 217 -1.50 -7.76 18.72
C PHE A 217 -1.03 -9.12 19.27
N ILE A 218 -1.92 -10.12 19.35
CA ILE A 218 -1.54 -11.50 19.70
C ILE A 218 -0.57 -12.08 18.67
N ILE A 219 -0.81 -11.87 17.37
CA ILE A 219 0.13 -12.30 16.31
C ILE A 219 1.50 -11.63 16.49
N LEU A 220 1.55 -10.31 16.75
CA LEU A 220 2.82 -9.61 17.00
C LEU A 220 3.60 -10.19 18.20
N VAL A 221 2.89 -10.50 19.30
CA VAL A 221 3.50 -11.12 20.49
C VAL A 221 3.99 -12.54 20.19
N LEU A 222 3.26 -13.33 19.41
CA LEU A 222 3.69 -14.68 19.01
C LEU A 222 4.97 -14.68 18.15
N CYS A 223 5.20 -13.63 17.37
CA CYS A 223 6.46 -13.46 16.61
C CYS A 223 7.66 -13.31 17.55
N GLY A 224 7.58 -12.40 18.54
CA GLY A 224 8.65 -12.21 19.55
C GLY A 224 8.66 -13.22 20.70
N LEU A 225 7.83 -14.26 20.62
CA LEU A 225 7.95 -15.50 21.39
C LEU A 225 8.50 -16.64 20.50
N HIS A 226 9.04 -16.31 19.32
CA HIS A 226 9.71 -17.22 18.38
C HIS A 226 8.85 -18.43 17.93
N PHE A 227 7.52 -18.27 17.88
CA PHE A 227 6.62 -19.29 17.27
C PHE A 227 6.62 -19.27 15.73
N ASN A 228 7.36 -18.35 15.12
CA ASN A 228 7.47 -18.15 13.67
C ASN A 228 8.73 -17.33 13.34
N HIS A 229 9.07 -17.25 12.04
CA HIS A 229 10.23 -16.52 11.52
C HIS A 229 9.81 -15.46 10.50
N ILE A 230 8.67 -14.79 10.71
CA ILE A 230 8.11 -13.83 9.73
C ILE A 230 8.97 -12.55 9.66
N PHE A 231 9.61 -12.14 10.76
CA PHE A 231 10.46 -10.96 10.84
C PHE A 231 11.93 -11.36 11.05
N VAL A 232 12.79 -11.07 10.06
CA VAL A 232 14.22 -11.44 10.11
C VAL A 232 14.94 -10.87 11.33
N TRP A 233 14.62 -9.64 11.73
CA TRP A 233 15.22 -8.95 12.88
C TRP A 233 14.77 -9.49 14.26
N LEU A 234 13.81 -10.42 14.31
CA LEU A 234 13.49 -11.22 15.51
C LEU A 234 14.27 -12.55 15.57
N GLY A 235 15.15 -12.83 14.61
CA GLY A 235 15.99 -14.02 14.61
C GLY A 235 17.00 -14.05 15.77
N GLU A 236 17.31 -15.24 16.28
CA GLU A 236 18.28 -15.41 17.35
C GLU A 236 19.71 -15.08 16.87
N GLY A 237 20.44 -14.33 17.70
CA GLY A 237 21.84 -13.95 17.48
C GLY A 237 22.08 -12.89 16.39
N VAL A 238 21.06 -12.37 15.70
CA VAL A 238 21.22 -11.39 14.61
C VAL A 238 21.94 -10.11 15.05
N THR A 239 21.86 -9.74 16.33
CA THR A 239 22.53 -8.55 16.90
C THR A 239 23.85 -8.84 17.63
N ASP A 240 24.29 -10.10 17.74
CA ASP A 240 25.50 -10.48 18.49
C ASP A 240 26.68 -10.69 17.51
N PRO A 241 27.75 -9.87 17.56
CA PRO A 241 28.88 -9.95 16.64
C PRO A 241 29.73 -11.22 16.77
N THR A 242 29.41 -12.11 17.72
CA THR A 242 30.05 -13.43 17.88
C THR A 242 29.20 -14.59 17.33
N HIS A 243 27.97 -14.32 16.87
CA HIS A 243 27.05 -15.34 16.38
C HIS A 243 27.09 -15.48 14.85
N ALA A 244 26.84 -16.69 14.34
CA ALA A 244 26.87 -16.96 12.88
C ALA A 244 25.82 -16.15 12.09
N ASN A 245 24.68 -15.85 12.71
CA ASN A 245 23.59 -15.08 12.09
C ASN A 245 23.79 -13.54 12.16
N TYR A 246 24.96 -13.04 12.57
CA TYR A 246 25.16 -11.62 12.80
C TYR A 246 24.97 -10.77 11.53
N ASP A 247 24.11 -9.76 11.63
CA ASP A 247 23.93 -8.76 10.58
C ASP A 247 24.20 -7.35 11.14
N ALA A 248 25.24 -6.69 10.62
CA ALA A 248 25.65 -5.36 11.07
C ALA A 248 24.64 -4.25 10.76
N ILE A 249 23.84 -4.40 9.69
CA ILE A 249 22.82 -3.42 9.28
C ILE A 249 21.61 -3.53 10.20
N ILE A 250 21.14 -4.74 10.49
CA ILE A 250 20.06 -5.00 11.45
C ILE A 250 20.51 -4.63 12.88
N ALA A 251 21.74 -4.99 13.27
CA ALA A 251 22.32 -4.60 14.56
C ALA A 251 22.37 -3.07 14.72
N GLY A 252 22.75 -2.33 13.67
CA GLY A 252 22.68 -0.86 13.66
C GLY A 252 21.25 -0.30 13.81
N LYS A 253 20.24 -1.00 13.27
CA LYS A 253 18.81 -0.63 13.36
C LYS A 253 18.15 -1.08 14.70
N SER A 254 18.84 -1.85 15.55
CA SER A 254 18.32 -2.41 16.81
C SER A 254 17.77 -1.39 17.82
N GLY A 255 18.31 -0.16 17.85
CA GLY A 255 17.80 0.92 18.70
C GLY A 255 16.33 1.27 18.44
N TYR A 256 15.84 1.02 17.24
CA TYR A 256 14.43 1.18 16.84
C TYR A 256 13.67 -0.16 16.78
N LEU A 257 14.34 -1.21 16.28
CA LEU A 257 13.75 -2.54 16.04
C LEU A 257 13.71 -3.47 17.27
N ASN A 258 14.29 -3.13 18.41
CA ASN A 258 14.23 -4.02 19.58
C ASN A 258 12.77 -4.35 19.98
N PHE A 259 12.52 -5.65 20.18
CA PHE A 259 11.18 -6.19 20.40
C PHE A 259 10.37 -5.49 21.53
N PRO A 260 10.93 -5.16 22.71
CA PRO A 260 10.19 -4.47 23.76
C PRO A 260 9.68 -3.09 23.32
N PHE A 261 10.50 -2.30 22.63
CA PHE A 261 10.09 -0.99 22.14
C PHE A 261 9.04 -1.13 21.02
N TRP A 262 9.24 -2.05 20.07
CA TRP A 262 8.30 -2.32 18.98
C TRP A 262 6.91 -2.77 19.48
N ILE A 263 6.82 -3.68 20.46
CA ILE A 263 5.53 -4.07 21.07
C ILE A 263 4.88 -2.92 21.84
N VAL A 264 5.63 -2.15 22.62
CA VAL A 264 5.08 -0.99 23.36
C VAL A 264 4.55 0.07 22.38
N ARG A 265 5.29 0.34 21.30
CA ARG A 265 4.93 1.27 20.23
C ARG A 265 3.65 0.83 19.52
N ALA A 266 3.56 -0.43 19.12
CA ALA A 266 2.36 -1.03 18.54
C ALA A 266 1.15 -0.95 19.51
N GLY A 267 1.36 -1.27 20.80
CA GLY A 267 0.33 -1.17 21.84
C GLY A 267 -0.23 0.24 22.02
N VAL A 268 0.63 1.27 21.97
CA VAL A 268 0.23 2.68 22.05
C VAL A 268 -0.62 3.09 20.84
N PHE A 269 -0.27 2.66 19.63
CA PHE A 269 -1.04 2.96 18.41
C PHE A 269 -2.45 2.33 18.47
N LEU A 270 -2.50 1.02 18.72
CA LEU A 270 -3.77 0.28 18.84
C LEU A 270 -4.65 0.82 19.97
N LEU A 271 -4.07 1.23 21.10
CA LEU A 271 -4.80 1.88 22.19
C LEU A 271 -5.36 3.24 21.77
N GLY A 272 -4.54 4.11 21.17
CA GLY A 272 -4.95 5.46 20.74
C GLY A 272 -6.12 5.45 19.75
N TRP A 273 -6.06 4.57 18.73
CA TRP A 273 -7.13 4.42 17.75
C TRP A 273 -8.42 3.87 18.38
N ASN A 274 -8.31 2.86 19.26
CA ASN A 274 -9.46 2.29 19.96
C ASN A 274 -10.11 3.27 20.94
N LEU A 275 -9.33 4.08 21.66
CA LEU A 275 -9.84 5.14 22.53
C LEU A 275 -10.58 6.20 21.74
N TYR A 276 -10.04 6.67 20.60
CA TYR A 276 -10.76 7.60 19.71
C TYR A 276 -12.11 7.00 19.26
N ARG A 277 -12.09 5.77 18.75
CA ARG A 277 -13.29 5.06 18.28
C ARG A 277 -14.33 4.89 19.39
N HIS A 278 -13.91 4.56 20.61
CA HIS A 278 -14.79 4.45 21.78
C HIS A 278 -15.41 5.81 22.13
N TYR A 279 -14.58 6.84 22.37
CA TYR A 279 -15.06 8.13 22.85
C TYR A 279 -15.89 8.87 21.81
N SER A 280 -15.54 8.82 20.52
CA SER A 280 -16.32 9.48 19.47
C SER A 280 -17.72 8.86 19.36
N ARG A 281 -17.85 7.52 19.39
CA ARG A 281 -19.16 6.85 19.47
C ARG A 281 -19.92 7.22 20.75
N LYS A 282 -19.25 7.22 21.91
CA LYS A 282 -19.86 7.53 23.22
C LYS A 282 -20.44 8.95 23.25
N ASN A 283 -19.66 9.95 22.85
CA ASN A 283 -20.11 11.34 22.76
C ASN A 283 -21.22 11.50 21.69
N CYS A 284 -21.15 10.78 20.55
CA CYS A 284 -22.18 10.84 19.50
C CYS A 284 -23.51 10.17 19.89
N LEU A 285 -23.50 9.26 20.87
CA LEU A 285 -24.74 8.75 21.49
C LEU A 285 -25.26 9.69 22.59
N ALA A 286 -24.37 10.39 23.31
CA ALA A 286 -24.77 11.40 24.30
C ALA A 286 -25.36 12.66 23.64
N GLN A 287 -24.83 13.10 22.51
CA GLN A 287 -25.35 14.24 21.73
C GLN A 287 -26.84 14.05 21.34
N ASP A 288 -27.22 12.82 20.94
CA ASP A 288 -28.57 12.47 20.48
C ASP A 288 -29.66 12.61 21.57
N GLU A 289 -29.28 12.55 22.85
CA GLU A 289 -30.20 12.70 24.00
C GLU A 289 -29.94 13.98 24.82
N ALA A 290 -28.94 14.78 24.44
CA ALA A 290 -28.62 16.07 25.06
C ALA A 290 -29.42 17.22 24.42
N ASN A 291 -29.46 18.38 25.09
CA ASN A 291 -30.16 19.58 24.62
C ASN A 291 -29.21 20.64 24.01
N ASP A 292 -27.89 20.43 24.06
CA ASP A 292 -26.85 21.39 23.68
C ASP A 292 -25.73 20.75 22.84
N ASP A 293 -24.92 21.57 22.16
CA ASP A 293 -23.88 21.08 21.23
C ASP A 293 -22.50 20.85 21.86
N PHE A 294 -22.46 20.62 23.18
CA PHE A 294 -21.24 20.27 23.89
C PHE A 294 -20.57 19.02 23.33
N PHE A 295 -21.33 17.94 23.10
CA PHE A 295 -20.77 16.67 22.61
C PHE A 295 -20.33 16.74 21.14
N TYR A 296 -21.03 17.52 20.30
CA TYR A 296 -20.61 17.83 18.94
C TYR A 296 -19.26 18.57 18.93
N LYS A 297 -19.15 19.69 19.66
CA LYS A 297 -17.90 20.47 19.76
C LYS A 297 -16.75 19.68 20.41
N LYS A 298 -17.07 18.78 21.35
CA LYS A 298 -16.11 17.84 21.95
C LYS A 298 -15.61 16.81 20.92
N ASN A 299 -16.49 16.25 20.08
CA ASN A 299 -16.10 15.32 19.01
C ASN A 299 -15.31 16.00 17.89
N PHE A 300 -15.61 17.25 17.55
CA PHE A 300 -14.81 18.03 16.61
C PHE A 300 -13.35 18.14 17.08
N LYS A 301 -13.13 18.60 18.33
CA LYS A 301 -11.78 18.68 18.94
C LYS A 301 -11.10 17.31 19.04
N LEU A 302 -11.83 16.28 19.45
CA LEU A 302 -11.32 14.91 19.56
C LEU A 302 -10.90 14.33 18.20
N SER A 303 -11.65 14.62 17.14
CA SER A 303 -11.34 14.16 15.77
C SER A 303 -10.15 14.91 15.17
N ALA A 304 -10.03 16.22 15.42
CA ALA A 304 -8.84 16.99 15.02
C ALA A 304 -7.57 16.48 15.70
N GLY A 305 -7.60 16.23 17.02
CA GLY A 305 -6.48 15.64 17.76
C GLY A 305 -6.15 14.21 17.32
N PHE A 306 -7.18 13.41 17.01
CA PHE A 306 -7.00 12.07 16.46
C PHE A 306 -6.34 12.09 15.07
N LEU A 307 -6.67 13.03 14.18
CA LEU A 307 -6.04 13.09 12.85
C LEU A 307 -4.53 13.39 12.93
N VAL A 308 -4.10 14.25 13.86
CA VAL A 308 -2.67 14.50 14.11
C VAL A 308 -1.98 13.25 14.66
N PHE A 309 -2.58 12.59 15.66
CA PHE A 309 -2.05 11.32 16.19
C PHE A 309 -2.03 10.22 15.13
N PHE A 310 -3.05 10.14 14.29
CA PHE A 310 -3.20 9.16 13.23
C PHE A 310 -2.09 9.29 12.20
N ILE A 311 -1.84 10.46 11.62
CA ILE A 311 -0.79 10.65 10.60
C ILE A 311 0.59 10.19 11.12
N VAL A 312 0.93 10.50 12.37
CA VAL A 312 2.19 10.07 13.00
C VAL A 312 2.21 8.56 13.26
N SER A 313 1.18 8.02 13.91
CA SER A 313 1.11 6.57 14.21
C SER A 313 1.00 5.69 12.97
N GLU A 314 0.38 6.19 11.90
CA GLU A 314 0.24 5.54 10.59
C GLU A 314 1.59 5.41 9.87
N SER A 315 2.36 6.50 9.87
CA SER A 315 3.68 6.52 9.23
C SER A 315 4.63 5.51 9.91
N ILE A 316 4.63 5.52 11.25
CA ILE A 316 5.46 4.62 12.06
C ILE A 316 4.94 3.18 12.02
N MET A 317 3.62 2.97 11.97
CA MET A 317 3.01 1.65 11.76
C MET A 317 3.46 1.01 10.46
N SER A 318 3.45 1.78 9.37
CA SER A 318 3.88 1.28 8.05
C SER A 318 5.33 0.79 8.06
N TRP A 319 6.20 1.47 8.83
CA TRP A 319 7.57 1.02 9.07
C TRP A 319 7.59 -0.26 9.93
N ASP A 320 6.87 -0.26 11.04
CA ASP A 320 6.87 -1.33 12.05
C ASP A 320 6.27 -2.66 11.59
N TRP A 321 5.17 -2.63 10.84
CA TRP A 321 4.33 -3.82 10.57
C TRP A 321 4.35 -4.25 9.10
N ILE A 322 5.05 -3.53 8.21
CA ILE A 322 5.11 -3.88 6.78
C ILE A 322 6.51 -3.67 6.19
N MET A 323 7.19 -2.54 6.42
CA MET A 323 8.59 -2.43 5.94
C MET A 323 9.51 -3.41 6.66
N SER A 324 9.34 -3.58 7.96
CA SER A 324 10.25 -4.40 8.80
C SER A 324 10.29 -5.90 8.46
N PHE A 325 9.49 -6.39 7.50
CA PHE A 325 9.71 -7.71 6.89
C PHE A 325 11.03 -7.77 6.10
N ASP A 326 11.41 -6.66 5.48
CA ASP A 326 12.69 -6.44 4.80
C ASP A 326 13.47 -5.36 5.59
N PRO A 327 14.29 -5.75 6.58
CA PRO A 327 14.98 -4.80 7.44
C PRO A 327 16.20 -4.15 6.75
N HIS A 328 16.55 -4.56 5.53
CA HIS A 328 17.63 -3.97 4.75
C HIS A 328 17.11 -2.76 3.97
N TRP A 329 16.05 -2.93 3.18
CA TRP A 329 15.41 -1.92 2.35
C TRP A 329 14.82 -0.72 3.12
N PHE A 330 14.75 0.47 2.51
CA PHE A 330 13.98 1.60 3.04
C PHE A 330 13.43 2.58 2.00
N SER A 331 12.24 3.13 2.28
CA SER A 331 11.61 4.13 1.41
C SER A 331 10.75 5.14 2.18
N THR A 332 11.00 6.43 1.93
CA THR A 332 10.36 7.56 2.65
C THR A 332 8.87 7.70 2.34
N LEU A 333 8.45 7.42 1.10
CA LEU A 333 7.07 7.59 0.64
C LEU A 333 6.13 6.46 1.10
N PHE A 334 6.69 5.34 1.59
CA PHE A 334 5.97 4.08 1.80
C PHE A 334 4.76 4.21 2.72
N GLY A 335 4.85 4.97 3.81
CA GLY A 335 3.73 5.17 4.74
C GLY A 335 2.50 5.87 4.11
N TRP A 336 2.70 6.72 3.10
CA TRP A 336 1.59 7.34 2.38
C TRP A 336 0.97 6.37 1.36
N TYR A 337 1.79 5.51 0.75
CA TYR A 337 1.33 4.44 -0.15
C TYR A 337 0.48 3.40 0.61
N VAL A 338 0.92 2.97 1.79
CA VAL A 338 0.15 2.10 2.70
C VAL A 338 -1.15 2.77 3.10
N PHE A 339 -1.11 4.01 3.59
CA PHE A 339 -2.32 4.79 3.93
C PHE A 339 -3.33 4.83 2.77
N ALA A 340 -2.87 5.14 1.55
CA ALA A 340 -3.74 5.25 0.40
C ALA A 340 -4.46 3.91 0.09
N SER A 341 -3.77 2.77 0.14
CA SER A 341 -4.36 1.46 -0.22
C SER A 341 -5.54 1.08 0.70
N PHE A 342 -5.39 1.27 2.02
CA PHE A 342 -6.50 0.97 2.94
C PHE A 342 -7.53 2.10 3.08
N PHE A 343 -7.18 3.34 2.75
CA PHE A 343 -8.14 4.46 2.76
C PHE A 343 -9.15 4.32 1.62
N VAL A 344 -8.72 3.92 0.43
CA VAL A 344 -9.60 3.56 -0.70
C VAL A 344 -10.50 2.38 -0.35
N SER A 345 -9.94 1.30 0.20
CA SER A 345 -10.71 0.10 0.56
C SER A 345 -11.74 0.41 1.67
N GLY A 346 -11.40 1.30 2.61
CA GLY A 346 -12.29 1.82 3.64
C GLY A 346 -13.50 2.56 3.05
N ILE A 347 -13.27 3.58 2.20
CA ILE A 347 -14.34 4.34 1.53
C ILE A 347 -15.23 3.41 0.69
N THR A 348 -14.62 2.46 -0.02
CA THR A 348 -15.30 1.43 -0.80
C THR A 348 -16.24 0.58 0.07
N THR A 349 -15.79 0.17 1.26
CA THR A 349 -16.59 -0.61 2.21
C THR A 349 -17.75 0.18 2.81
N ILE A 350 -17.60 1.50 3.02
CA ILE A 350 -18.72 2.39 3.40
C ILE A 350 -19.80 2.33 2.31
N ALA A 351 -19.42 2.44 1.03
CA ALA A 351 -20.36 2.39 -0.09
C ALA A 351 -21.07 1.03 -0.18
N LEU A 352 -20.34 -0.09 -0.11
CA LEU A 352 -20.93 -1.44 -0.19
C LEU A 352 -21.94 -1.71 0.94
N VAL A 353 -21.60 -1.38 2.19
CA VAL A 353 -22.51 -1.56 3.33
C VAL A 353 -23.72 -0.62 3.23
N THR A 354 -23.53 0.61 2.76
CA THR A 354 -24.62 1.58 2.53
C THR A 354 -25.58 1.09 1.45
N ILE A 355 -25.07 0.62 0.30
CA ILE A 355 -25.88 0.04 -0.79
C ILE A 355 -26.63 -1.20 -0.30
N TYR A 356 -25.98 -2.08 0.47
CA TYR A 356 -26.64 -3.24 1.07
C TYR A 356 -27.79 -2.84 1.99
N LEU A 357 -27.57 -1.94 2.96
CA LEU A 357 -28.62 -1.49 3.90
C LEU A 357 -29.77 -0.77 3.17
N LYS A 358 -29.46 0.06 2.17
CA LYS A 358 -30.46 0.69 1.30
C LYS A 358 -31.29 -0.34 0.53
N SER A 359 -30.67 -1.39 -0.01
CA SER A 359 -31.37 -2.49 -0.72
C SER A 359 -32.33 -3.29 0.17
N LYS A 360 -32.23 -3.14 1.50
CA LYS A 360 -33.10 -3.77 2.50
C LYS A 360 -34.07 -2.77 3.17
N GLY A 361 -34.17 -1.54 2.66
CA GLY A 361 -35.09 -0.51 3.16
C GLY A 361 -34.69 0.09 4.51
N TYR A 362 -33.44 -0.08 4.96
CA TYR A 362 -32.97 0.42 6.27
C TYR A 362 -32.43 1.85 6.25
N LEU A 363 -32.32 2.49 5.08
CA LEU A 363 -31.79 3.84 4.91
C LEU A 363 -32.77 4.67 4.06
N GLU A 364 -33.51 5.56 4.71
CA GLU A 364 -34.56 6.40 4.12
C GLU A 364 -33.98 7.59 3.34
N TYR A 365 -33.12 8.38 4.00
CA TYR A 365 -32.60 9.67 3.50
C TYR A 365 -31.37 9.55 2.59
N VAL A 366 -30.96 8.32 2.24
CA VAL A 366 -29.82 8.09 1.32
C VAL A 366 -30.35 7.97 -0.10
N ASN A 367 -29.84 8.78 -1.02
CA ASN A 367 -30.25 8.82 -2.42
C ASN A 367 -29.07 8.48 -3.37
N THR A 368 -29.29 8.60 -4.68
CA THR A 368 -28.26 8.37 -5.71
C THR A 368 -27.12 9.40 -5.65
N SER A 369 -27.35 10.60 -5.12
CA SER A 369 -26.33 11.65 -4.96
C SER A 369 -25.32 11.31 -3.86
N HIS A 370 -25.77 10.80 -2.71
CA HIS A 370 -24.88 10.26 -1.66
C HIS A 370 -24.02 9.09 -2.17
N ILE A 371 -24.63 8.22 -2.99
CA ILE A 371 -23.95 7.08 -3.61
C ILE A 371 -22.93 7.53 -4.66
N HIS A 372 -23.28 8.54 -5.47
CA HIS A 372 -22.37 9.21 -6.41
C HIS A 372 -21.21 9.90 -5.68
N ASP A 373 -21.46 10.53 -4.52
CA ASP A 373 -20.43 11.22 -3.75
C ASP A 373 -19.35 10.24 -3.26
N LEU A 374 -19.77 9.09 -2.70
CA LEU A 374 -18.87 7.98 -2.36
C LEU A 374 -18.18 7.40 -3.59
N ALA A 375 -18.87 7.28 -4.74
CA ALA A 375 -18.30 6.76 -5.98
C ALA A 375 -17.21 7.67 -6.57
N LYS A 376 -17.36 9.00 -6.49
CA LYS A 376 -16.26 9.92 -6.86
C LYS A 376 -15.12 9.93 -5.84
N PHE A 377 -15.40 9.72 -4.55
CA PHE A 377 -14.35 9.64 -3.53
C PHE A 377 -13.48 8.37 -3.69
N MET A 378 -14.08 7.18 -3.87
CA MET A 378 -13.28 5.96 -4.11
C MET A 378 -12.44 6.07 -5.39
N PHE A 379 -12.99 6.65 -6.47
CA PHE A 379 -12.26 6.86 -7.73
C PHE A 379 -11.11 7.87 -7.58
N GLY A 380 -11.35 9.05 -6.99
CA GLY A 380 -10.32 10.07 -6.85
C GLY A 380 -9.14 9.61 -5.99
N ILE A 381 -9.40 8.83 -4.93
CA ILE A 381 -8.35 8.30 -4.07
C ILE A 381 -7.67 7.06 -4.69
N SER A 382 -8.33 6.26 -5.54
CA SER A 382 -7.65 5.15 -6.25
C SER A 382 -6.63 5.67 -7.28
N VAL A 383 -6.92 6.80 -7.94
CA VAL A 383 -5.94 7.53 -8.76
C VAL A 383 -4.78 8.07 -7.90
N PHE A 384 -5.04 8.57 -6.69
CA PHE A 384 -4.00 9.00 -5.76
C PHE A 384 -3.10 7.84 -5.28
N TRP A 385 -3.68 6.67 -4.97
CA TRP A 385 -2.91 5.44 -4.71
C TRP A 385 -2.00 5.09 -5.89
N THR A 386 -2.53 5.18 -7.12
CA THR A 386 -1.77 4.88 -8.35
C THR A 386 -0.58 5.81 -8.52
N TYR A 387 -0.77 7.11 -8.24
CA TYR A 387 0.30 8.11 -8.26
C TYR A 387 1.42 7.76 -7.26
N LEU A 388 1.07 7.32 -6.05
CA LEU A 388 2.06 6.92 -5.04
C LEU A 388 2.79 5.62 -5.41
N TRP A 389 2.07 4.61 -5.90
CA TRP A 389 2.65 3.38 -6.43
C TRP A 389 3.66 3.69 -7.55
N PHE A 390 3.24 4.48 -8.54
CA PHE A 390 4.07 4.80 -9.70
C PHE A 390 5.27 5.66 -9.34
N SER A 391 5.11 6.69 -8.50
CA SER A 391 6.23 7.54 -8.09
C SER A 391 7.25 6.80 -7.22
N GLN A 392 6.82 5.89 -6.34
CA GLN A 392 7.75 5.04 -5.59
C GLN A 392 8.52 4.08 -6.51
N PHE A 393 7.83 3.38 -7.41
CA PHE A 393 8.45 2.46 -8.37
C PHE A 393 9.41 3.20 -9.33
N MET A 394 8.94 4.27 -9.97
CA MET A 394 9.68 4.99 -11.01
C MET A 394 10.96 5.64 -10.47
N LEU A 395 10.94 6.22 -9.26
CA LEU A 395 12.14 6.85 -8.69
C LEU A 395 13.25 5.83 -8.38
N ILE A 396 12.90 4.66 -7.84
CA ILE A 396 13.88 3.59 -7.57
C ILE A 396 14.35 2.96 -8.89
N TRP A 397 13.44 2.67 -9.82
CA TRP A 397 13.75 2.13 -11.15
C TRP A 397 14.57 3.09 -12.04
N TYR A 398 14.47 4.41 -11.84
CA TYR A 398 15.23 5.39 -12.60
C TYR A 398 16.67 5.55 -12.07
N ALA A 399 16.84 5.52 -10.74
CA ALA A 399 18.15 5.72 -10.11
C ALA A 399 18.97 4.41 -9.95
N ASN A 400 18.29 3.27 -9.77
CA ASN A 400 18.86 1.92 -9.62
C ASN A 400 20.07 1.82 -8.66
N ILE A 401 20.01 2.49 -7.50
CA ILE A 401 21.01 2.35 -6.43
C ILE A 401 20.92 0.90 -5.90
N PRO A 402 21.95 0.05 -6.05
CA PRO A 402 21.82 -1.41 -5.92
C PRO A 402 21.15 -1.93 -4.65
N GLU A 403 21.40 -1.27 -3.51
CA GLU A 403 20.85 -1.60 -2.19
C GLU A 403 19.30 -1.61 -2.19
N GLU A 404 18.66 -0.68 -2.90
CA GLU A 404 17.20 -0.48 -2.87
C GLU A 404 16.44 -1.15 -4.04
N VAL A 405 17.14 -1.60 -5.10
CA VAL A 405 16.47 -2.16 -6.30
C VAL A 405 16.02 -3.61 -6.09
N THR A 406 16.72 -4.35 -5.22
CA THR A 406 16.46 -5.76 -4.87
C THR A 406 15.00 -6.02 -4.53
N TYR A 407 14.37 -5.09 -3.81
CA TYR A 407 12.94 -5.07 -3.50
C TYR A 407 12.08 -5.21 -4.76
N PHE A 408 12.34 -4.42 -5.81
CA PHE A 408 11.56 -4.50 -7.06
C PHE A 408 12.01 -5.64 -7.99
N VAL A 409 13.30 -5.99 -8.01
CA VAL A 409 13.82 -7.10 -8.83
C VAL A 409 13.13 -8.41 -8.45
N THR A 410 13.15 -8.77 -7.16
CA THR A 410 12.51 -9.99 -6.65
C THR A 410 11.00 -10.01 -6.91
N ARG A 411 10.32 -8.86 -6.73
CA ARG A 411 8.87 -8.71 -6.99
C ARG A 411 8.52 -8.85 -8.47
N ILE A 412 9.29 -8.28 -9.37
CA ILE A 412 9.02 -8.36 -10.81
C ILE A 412 9.35 -9.75 -11.36
N GLN A 413 10.41 -10.41 -10.87
CA GLN A 413 10.78 -11.76 -11.31
C GLN A 413 9.86 -12.84 -10.76
N LEU A 414 9.56 -12.82 -9.45
CA LEU A 414 8.80 -13.90 -8.78
C LEU A 414 7.30 -13.62 -8.69
N TYR A 415 6.87 -12.35 -8.62
CA TYR A 415 5.47 -11.93 -8.40
C TYR A 415 4.92 -11.09 -9.56
N ASN A 416 5.43 -11.27 -10.78
CA ASN A 416 5.07 -10.51 -11.99
C ASN A 416 3.56 -10.25 -12.16
N LEU A 417 2.75 -11.32 -12.16
CA LEU A 417 1.29 -11.23 -12.33
C LEU A 417 0.59 -10.56 -11.13
N PRO A 418 0.86 -10.92 -9.86
CA PRO A 418 0.38 -10.14 -8.70
C PRO A 418 0.78 -8.65 -8.72
N PHE A 419 2.01 -8.33 -9.12
CA PHE A 419 2.57 -6.97 -9.08
C PHE A 419 1.90 -6.02 -10.08
N PHE A 420 1.82 -6.40 -11.36
CA PHE A 420 1.13 -5.58 -12.37
C PHE A 420 -0.39 -5.76 -12.37
N GLY A 421 -0.88 -6.93 -11.94
CA GLY A 421 -2.31 -7.20 -11.78
C GLY A 421 -2.97 -6.27 -10.77
N ALA A 422 -2.29 -5.96 -9.67
CA ALA A 422 -2.71 -4.94 -8.70
C ALA A 422 -2.97 -3.58 -9.37
N VAL A 423 -2.06 -3.11 -10.23
CA VAL A 423 -2.23 -1.83 -10.98
C VAL A 423 -3.44 -1.89 -11.91
N VAL A 424 -3.66 -3.00 -12.62
CA VAL A 424 -4.85 -3.16 -13.50
C VAL A 424 -6.15 -3.09 -12.68
N MET A 425 -6.19 -3.71 -11.50
CA MET A 425 -7.37 -3.75 -10.64
C MET A 425 -7.64 -2.44 -9.90
N ASN A 426 -6.60 -1.76 -9.40
CA ASN A 426 -6.72 -0.55 -8.58
C ASN A 426 -6.71 0.76 -9.40
N PHE A 427 -6.19 0.73 -10.64
CA PHE A 427 -6.17 1.88 -11.55
C PHE A 427 -7.01 1.68 -12.80
N VAL A 428 -6.62 0.75 -13.68
CA VAL A 428 -7.17 0.68 -15.05
C VAL A 428 -8.67 0.36 -15.04
N PHE A 429 -9.10 -0.59 -14.21
CA PHE A 429 -10.51 -0.94 -14.06
C PHE A 429 -11.36 0.23 -13.50
N PRO A 430 -11.07 0.82 -12.33
CA PRO A 430 -11.86 1.95 -11.82
C PRO A 430 -11.75 3.21 -12.70
N LEU A 431 -10.64 3.42 -13.42
CA LEU A 431 -10.54 4.52 -14.38
C LEU A 431 -11.56 4.39 -15.53
N LEU A 432 -11.67 3.22 -16.15
CA LEU A 432 -12.59 3.03 -17.28
C LEU A 432 -14.07 2.94 -16.84
N ILE A 433 -14.34 2.49 -15.61
CA ILE A 433 -15.69 2.28 -15.08
C ILE A 433 -16.25 3.50 -14.32
N LEU A 434 -15.44 4.15 -13.49
CA LEU A 434 -15.87 5.22 -12.57
C LEU A 434 -15.56 6.64 -13.08
N ILE A 435 -15.26 6.84 -14.37
CA ILE A 435 -15.29 8.18 -14.98
C ILE A 435 -16.72 8.71 -15.13
N ASN A 436 -17.64 7.93 -15.72
CA ASN A 436 -18.99 8.38 -16.10
C ASN A 436 -19.88 8.69 -14.87
N THR A 437 -20.48 9.88 -14.85
CA THR A 437 -21.40 10.37 -13.81
C THR A 437 -22.67 9.55 -13.65
N ASP A 438 -23.16 8.93 -14.72
CA ASP A 438 -24.37 8.11 -14.71
C ASP A 438 -24.06 6.75 -14.09
N PHE A 439 -22.93 6.17 -14.47
CA PHE A 439 -22.43 4.90 -13.91
C PHE A 439 -22.13 5.03 -12.40
N LYS A 440 -21.60 6.17 -11.96
CA LYS A 440 -21.44 6.55 -10.54
C LYS A 440 -22.77 6.61 -9.75
N ARG A 441 -23.95 6.47 -10.38
CA ARG A 441 -25.26 6.42 -9.71
C ARG A 441 -25.89 5.01 -9.75
N LEU A 442 -25.29 4.06 -10.46
CA LEU A 442 -25.81 2.70 -10.63
C LEU A 442 -25.24 1.74 -9.58
N ASN A 443 -26.09 1.27 -8.66
CA ASN A 443 -25.73 0.37 -7.56
C ASN A 443 -24.86 -0.83 -8.00
N TRP A 444 -25.20 -1.49 -9.12
CA TRP A 444 -24.47 -2.67 -9.60
C TRP A 444 -23.04 -2.31 -10.05
N VAL A 445 -22.85 -1.19 -10.73
CA VAL A 445 -21.52 -0.74 -11.21
C VAL A 445 -20.60 -0.44 -10.03
N ILE A 446 -21.13 0.19 -8.97
CA ILE A 446 -20.39 0.55 -7.77
C ILE A 446 -20.10 -0.69 -6.91
N VAL A 447 -21.01 -1.67 -6.87
CA VAL A 447 -20.74 -2.97 -6.24
C VAL A 447 -19.66 -3.75 -7.00
N MET A 448 -19.72 -3.79 -8.33
CA MET A 448 -18.72 -4.42 -9.18
C MET A 448 -17.33 -3.78 -8.99
N ALA A 449 -17.23 -2.45 -9.16
CA ALA A 449 -15.98 -1.71 -8.96
C ALA A 449 -15.47 -1.84 -7.53
N GLY A 450 -16.35 -1.77 -6.52
CA GLY A 450 -15.95 -1.93 -5.13
C GLY A 450 -15.39 -3.31 -4.81
N ILE A 451 -15.92 -4.38 -5.42
CA ILE A 451 -15.36 -5.74 -5.27
C ILE A 451 -13.97 -5.81 -5.92
N VAL A 452 -13.78 -5.27 -7.13
CA VAL A 452 -12.47 -5.27 -7.81
C VAL A 452 -11.42 -4.49 -7.02
N ILE A 453 -11.78 -3.30 -6.52
CA ILE A 453 -10.90 -2.45 -5.69
C ILE A 453 -10.53 -3.14 -4.36
N LEU A 454 -11.48 -3.81 -3.69
CA LEU A 454 -11.17 -4.54 -2.45
C LEU A 454 -10.25 -5.75 -2.69
N LEU A 455 -10.41 -6.45 -3.81
CA LEU A 455 -9.53 -7.56 -4.18
C LEU A 455 -8.15 -7.05 -4.62
N GLY A 456 -8.08 -5.94 -5.37
CA GLY A 456 -6.83 -5.35 -5.81
C GLY A 456 -6.00 -4.82 -4.64
N HIS A 457 -6.61 -4.11 -3.68
CA HIS A 457 -5.90 -3.72 -2.46
C HIS A 457 -5.57 -4.91 -1.53
N TYR A 458 -6.30 -6.03 -1.58
CA TYR A 458 -5.82 -7.25 -0.91
C TYR A 458 -4.56 -7.79 -1.58
N VAL A 459 -4.49 -7.75 -2.93
CA VAL A 459 -3.28 -8.11 -3.68
C VAL A 459 -2.13 -7.13 -3.38
N ASP A 460 -2.37 -5.84 -3.12
CA ASP A 460 -1.31 -4.92 -2.64
C ASP A 460 -0.69 -5.38 -1.32
N PHE A 461 -1.50 -5.75 -0.33
CA PHE A 461 -1.02 -6.25 0.96
C PHE A 461 -0.35 -7.62 0.84
N PHE A 462 -0.89 -8.51 0.00
CA PHE A 462 -0.24 -9.78 -0.36
C PHE A 462 1.13 -9.55 -0.99
N ASN A 463 1.21 -8.64 -1.97
CA ASN A 463 2.45 -8.23 -2.60
C ASN A 463 3.42 -7.67 -1.57
N MET A 464 3.04 -6.67 -0.77
CA MET A 464 3.96 -6.02 0.19
C MET A 464 4.65 -7.04 1.11
N ILE A 465 3.91 -8.03 1.62
CA ILE A 465 4.34 -8.93 2.69
C ILE A 465 5.00 -10.22 2.17
N MET A 466 4.36 -10.96 1.27
CA MET A 466 4.74 -12.36 0.97
C MET A 466 6.18 -12.57 0.43
N PRO A 467 6.75 -11.71 -0.45
CA PRO A 467 8.11 -11.90 -0.94
C PRO A 467 9.16 -11.91 0.16
N GLY A 468 8.97 -11.08 1.20
CA GLY A 468 9.88 -10.98 2.35
C GLY A 468 9.73 -12.11 3.37
N THR A 469 8.75 -13.00 3.22
CA THR A 469 8.45 -14.05 4.22
C THR A 469 8.44 -15.47 3.66
N VAL A 470 8.10 -15.65 2.38
CA VAL A 470 8.08 -16.96 1.70
C VAL A 470 8.87 -17.01 0.38
N GLY A 471 9.49 -15.91 -0.05
CA GLY A 471 10.31 -15.86 -1.27
C GLY A 471 9.56 -16.31 -2.53
N ASP A 472 10.11 -17.30 -3.22
CA ASP A 472 9.56 -17.95 -4.41
C ASP A 472 8.42 -18.94 -4.09
N ARG A 473 8.33 -19.46 -2.86
CA ARG A 473 7.36 -20.49 -2.42
C ARG A 473 5.94 -19.96 -2.16
N TRP A 474 5.54 -18.95 -2.92
CA TRP A 474 4.20 -18.37 -2.86
C TRP A 474 3.21 -19.10 -3.76
N PHE A 475 1.96 -19.14 -3.30
CA PHE A 475 0.79 -19.52 -4.09
C PHE A 475 -0.46 -19.12 -3.30
N ILE A 476 -1.56 -18.84 -3.99
CA ILE A 476 -2.84 -18.50 -3.35
C ILE A 476 -3.57 -19.81 -3.02
N GLY A 477 -3.24 -20.39 -1.86
CA GLY A 477 -3.67 -21.73 -1.46
C GLY A 477 -4.78 -21.74 -0.42
N VAL A 478 -4.92 -22.90 0.25
CA VAL A 478 -5.91 -23.11 1.30
C VAL A 478 -5.70 -22.14 2.47
N SER A 479 -4.46 -21.94 2.92
CA SER A 479 -4.12 -21.08 4.05
C SER A 479 -4.55 -19.62 3.83
N GLU A 480 -4.26 -19.09 2.63
CA GLU A 480 -4.58 -17.73 2.22
C GLU A 480 -6.10 -17.54 2.10
N ILE A 481 -6.78 -18.41 1.33
CA ILE A 481 -8.24 -18.33 1.14
C ILE A 481 -8.97 -18.50 2.48
N ALA A 482 -8.55 -19.44 3.31
CA ALA A 482 -9.15 -19.69 4.61
C ALA A 482 -8.98 -18.51 5.59
N SER A 483 -7.81 -17.85 5.56
CA SER A 483 -7.55 -16.63 6.36
C SER A 483 -8.46 -15.48 5.94
N ILE A 484 -8.63 -15.26 4.62
CA ILE A 484 -9.59 -14.27 4.09
C ILE A 484 -11.02 -14.61 4.55
N LEU A 485 -11.46 -15.86 4.38
CA LEU A 485 -12.83 -16.28 4.75
C LEU A 485 -13.08 -16.15 6.25
N PHE A 486 -12.11 -16.50 7.10
CA PHE A 486 -12.21 -16.35 8.55
C PHE A 486 -12.45 -14.90 8.95
N PHE A 487 -11.56 -13.99 8.53
CA PHE A 487 -11.65 -12.58 8.89
C PHE A 487 -12.83 -11.87 8.22
N LEU A 488 -13.21 -12.24 6.99
CA LEU A 488 -14.43 -11.76 6.34
C LEU A 488 -15.69 -12.16 7.13
N GLY A 489 -15.76 -13.42 7.59
CA GLY A 489 -16.84 -13.90 8.45
C GLY A 489 -16.92 -13.13 9.76
N LEU A 490 -15.77 -12.94 10.44
CA LEU A 490 -15.68 -12.17 11.69
C LEU A 490 -16.07 -10.69 11.48
N PHE A 491 -15.60 -10.07 10.40
CA PHE A 491 -15.93 -8.69 10.03
C PHE A 491 -17.43 -8.51 9.80
N ILE A 492 -18.05 -9.35 8.96
CA ILE A 492 -19.51 -9.33 8.73
C ILE A 492 -20.26 -9.52 10.05
N PHE A 493 -19.85 -10.50 10.88
CA PHE A 493 -20.50 -10.77 12.16
C PHE A 493 -20.47 -9.57 13.11
N VAL A 494 -19.29 -8.97 13.31
CA VAL A 494 -19.10 -7.85 14.24
C VAL A 494 -19.79 -6.59 13.73
N VAL A 495 -19.65 -6.23 12.46
CA VAL A 495 -20.22 -5.02 11.87
C VAL A 495 -21.76 -5.04 11.91
N PHE A 496 -22.39 -6.11 11.41
CA PHE A 496 -23.86 -6.19 11.40
C PHE A 496 -24.45 -6.44 12.80
N THR A 497 -23.72 -7.09 13.71
CA THR A 497 -24.10 -7.10 15.13
C THR A 497 -24.04 -5.69 15.72
N ALA A 498 -23.01 -4.90 15.45
CA ALA A 498 -22.86 -3.55 15.98
C ALA A 498 -23.92 -2.57 15.44
N LEU A 499 -24.31 -2.69 14.16
CA LEU A 499 -25.41 -1.93 13.55
C LEU A 499 -26.76 -2.18 14.25
N SER A 500 -26.98 -3.38 14.82
CA SER A 500 -28.20 -3.69 15.58
C SER A 500 -28.28 -3.02 16.96
N LYS A 501 -27.20 -2.35 17.42
CA LYS A 501 -27.08 -1.74 18.76
C LYS A 501 -27.32 -0.22 18.77
N SER A 502 -27.79 0.37 17.68
CA SER A 502 -28.02 1.81 17.54
C SER A 502 -29.04 2.08 16.43
N PRO A 503 -29.83 3.18 16.47
CA PRO A 503 -30.55 3.66 15.28
C PRO A 503 -29.56 4.04 14.17
N LEU A 504 -29.97 3.84 12.91
CA LEU A 504 -29.12 4.12 11.73
C LEU A 504 -29.11 5.60 11.31
N LEU A 505 -30.06 6.39 11.79
CA LEU A 505 -30.04 7.84 11.70
C LEU A 505 -29.65 8.38 13.09
N ALA A 506 -28.77 9.37 13.14
CA ALA A 506 -28.57 10.15 14.37
C ALA A 506 -29.81 11.03 14.62
N LYS A 507 -30.10 11.36 15.88
CA LYS A 507 -31.20 12.27 16.24
C LYS A 507 -30.81 13.73 16.05
N ARG A 508 -29.69 14.16 16.65
CA ARG A 508 -29.36 15.59 16.79
C ARG A 508 -27.91 15.89 16.41
N ASN A 509 -27.71 16.24 15.15
CA ASN A 509 -26.44 16.74 14.61
C ASN A 509 -26.73 18.05 13.86
N PRO A 510 -25.98 19.15 14.07
CA PRO A 510 -26.24 20.44 13.44
C PRO A 510 -26.41 20.41 11.91
N LEU A 511 -25.73 19.47 11.23
CA LEU A 511 -25.73 19.34 9.77
C LEU A 511 -26.72 18.28 9.25
N ILE A 512 -27.57 17.70 10.10
CA ILE A 512 -28.40 16.57 9.68
C ILE A 512 -29.52 16.96 8.72
N GLU A 513 -30.15 18.13 8.91
CA GLU A 513 -31.29 18.53 8.08
C GLU A 513 -30.88 18.85 6.64
N GLU A 514 -29.74 19.50 6.41
CA GLU A 514 -29.18 19.66 5.06
C GLU A 514 -28.82 18.29 4.44
N SER A 515 -28.23 17.38 5.20
CA SER A 515 -27.86 16.04 4.68
C SER A 515 -29.07 15.19 4.25
N LYS A 516 -30.22 15.32 4.91
CA LYS A 516 -31.47 14.65 4.49
C LYS A 516 -31.98 15.13 3.13
N HIS A 517 -31.64 16.35 2.74
CA HIS A 517 -32.05 16.99 1.49
C HIS A 517 -30.92 17.10 0.46
N PHE A 518 -29.72 16.55 0.77
CA PHE A 518 -28.54 16.62 -0.08
C PHE A 518 -28.79 16.00 -1.46
N HIS A 519 -28.49 16.76 -2.50
CA HIS A 519 -28.56 16.32 -3.90
C HIS A 519 -27.41 16.93 -4.71
N TYR A 520 -27.00 16.17 -5.72
CA TYR A 520 -25.94 16.38 -6.69
C TYR A 520 -26.15 15.40 -7.84
#